data_AF-A0A2H9RM07-F1
#
_entry.id   AF-A0A2H9RM07-F1
#
_cell.length_a   1.000
_cell.length_b   1.000
_cell.length_c   1.000
_cell.angle_alpha   90.00
_cell.angle_beta   90.00
_cell.angle_gamma   90.00
#
_symmetry.space_group_name_H-M   'P 1'
#
loop_
_entity.id
_entity.type
_entity.pdbx_description
1 polymer ?
#
loop_
_entity_poly.entity_id
_entity_poly.type
_entity_poly.pdbx_seq_one_letter_code
_entity_poly.pdbx_strand_id
1 'polypeptide(L)' 'MNKREVSGLILALVGIVLIVISPLASFITLIYGIPLLIIGIIVFFNKEEDEIEEIVYKKGGKKK' A
#
# COMPACT_ATOMS: atom_id res chain seq x y z
N MET A 1 5.07 11.14 -5.88
CA MET A 1 4.36 10.12 -5.09
C MET A 1 2.99 9.93 -5.73
N ASN A 2 2.81 8.84 -6.46
CA ASN A 2 1.56 8.53 -7.14
C ASN A 2 0.48 8.15 -6.11
N LYS A 3 -0.81 8.24 -6.49
CA LYS A 3 -1.92 7.96 -5.56
C LYS A 3 -1.82 6.57 -4.92
N ARG A 4 -1.25 5.61 -5.66
CA ARG A 4 -0.97 4.23 -5.24
C ARG A 4 0.17 4.13 -4.23
N GLU A 5 1.26 4.86 -4.45
CA GLU A 5 2.36 4.95 -3.48
C GLU A 5 1.89 5.57 -2.16
N VAL A 6 1.02 6.59 -2.23
CA VAL A 6 0.40 7.19 -1.03
C VAL A 6 -0.51 6.18 -0.34
N SER A 7 -1.37 5.46 -1.07
CA SER A 7 -2.30 4.49 -0.47
C SER A 7 -1.58 3.28 0.10
N GLY A 8 -0.57 2.75 -0.59
CA GLY A 8 0.30 1.66 -0.11
C GLY A 8 1.07 2.06 1.15
N LEU A 9 1.61 3.28 1.19
CA LEU A 9 2.29 3.81 2.38
C LEU A 9 1.33 3.92 3.57
N ILE A 10 0.12 4.46 3.37
CA ILE A 10 -0.91 4.55 4.43
C ILE A 10 -1.28 3.15 4.93
N LEU A 11 -1.53 2.20 4.03
CA LEU A 11 -1.83 0.80 4.39
C LEU A 11 -0.69 0.15 5.18
N ALA A 12 0.55 0.34 4.75
CA ALA A 12 1.72 -0.15 5.47
C ALA A 12 1.83 0.47 6.87
N LEU A 13 1.63 1.78 7.00
CA LEU A 13 1.65 2.47 8.30
C LEU A 13 0.56 1.95 9.25
N VAL A 14 -0.66 1.72 8.74
CA VAL A 14 -1.74 1.11 9.54
C VAL A 14 -1.37 -0.30 9.99
N GLY A 15 -0.75 -1.11 9.13
CA GLY A 15 -0.23 -2.44 9.48
C GLY A 15 0.84 -2.39 10.58
N ILE A 16 1.79 -1.44 10.49
CA ILE A 16 2.82 -1.22 11.51
C ILE A 16 2.16 -0.85 12.84
N VAL A 17 1.23 0.11 12.84
CA VAL A 17 0.52 0.52 14.05
C VAL A 17 -0.20 -0.65 14.69
N LEU A 18 -0.90 -1.48 13.90
CA LEU A 18 -1.58 -2.69 14.40
C LEU A 18 -0.60 -3.69 15.05
N ILE A 19 0.59 -3.87 14.48
CA ILE A 19 1.64 -4.73 15.04
C ILE A 19 2.17 -4.15 16.35
N VAL A 20 2.44 -2.84 16.40
CA VAL A 20 3.00 -2.15 17.58
C VAL A 20 2.01 -2.16 18.75
N ILE A 21 0.71 -2.00 18.50
CA ILE A 21 -0.31 -2.04 19.56
C ILE A 21 -0.71 -3.47 19.95
N SER A 22 -0.34 -4.48 19.16
CA SER A 22 -0.74 -5.86 19.40
C SER A 22 -0.36 -6.43 20.77
N PRO A 23 0.79 -6.09 21.40
CA PRO A 23 1.12 -6.57 22.74
C PRO A 23 0.18 -6.01 23.82
N LEU A 24 -0.47 -4.88 23.55
CA LEU A 24 -1.42 -4.22 24.44
C LEU A 24 -2.87 -4.68 24.21
N ALA A 25 -3.20 -5.17 23.00
CA ALA A 25 -4.55 -5.57 22.63
C ALA A 25 -4.77 -7.09 22.76
N SER A 26 -4.08 -7.89 21.94
CA SER A 26 -4.15 -9.35 21.93
C SER A 26 -3.19 -9.90 20.86
N PHE A 27 -2.66 -11.10 21.08
CA PHE A 27 -1.91 -11.85 20.06
C PHE A 27 -2.71 -12.06 18.76
N ILE A 28 -4.05 -12.07 18.83
CA ILE A 28 -4.93 -12.19 17.65
C ILE A 28 -4.74 -11.00 16.70
N THR A 29 -4.40 -9.82 17.20
CA THR A 29 -4.19 -8.62 16.38
C THR A 29 -3.01 -8.78 15.42
N LEU A 30 -2.00 -9.61 15.74
CA LEU A 30 -0.88 -9.91 14.84
C LEU A 30 -1.30 -10.73 13.62
N ILE A 31 -2.32 -11.59 13.76
CA ILE A 31 -2.87 -12.40 12.67
C ILE A 31 -3.43 -11.49 11.56
N TYR A 32 -3.94 -10.32 11.92
CA TYR A 32 -4.45 -9.33 10.97
C TYR A 32 -3.41 -8.26 10.60
N GLY A 33 -2.56 -7.84 11.54
CA GLY A 33 -1.54 -6.81 11.31
C GLY A 33 -0.46 -7.24 10.32
N ILE A 34 0.02 -8.49 10.39
CA ILE A 34 1.08 -8.99 9.51
C ILE A 34 0.61 -9.10 8.06
N PRO A 35 -0.53 -9.75 7.72
CA PRO A 35 -1.03 -9.75 6.35
C PRO A 35 -1.35 -8.36 5.81
N LEU A 36 -1.90 -7.46 6.65
CA LEU A 36 -2.20 -6.09 6.24
C LEU A 36 -0.91 -5.32 5.88
N LEU A 37 0.14 -5.48 6.69
CA LEU A 37 1.46 -4.93 6.41
C LEU A 37 2.02 -5.45 5.09
N ILE A 38 1.95 -6.76 4.85
CA ILE A 38 2.43 -7.40 3.62
C ILE A 38 1.70 -6.84 2.39
N ILE A 39 0.37 -6.72 2.46
CA ILE A 39 -0.44 -6.14 1.39
C ILE A 39 -0.05 -4.66 1.17
N GLY A 40 0.11 -3.88 2.24
CA GLY A 40 0.53 -2.48 2.14
C GLY A 40 1.89 -2.32 1.46
N ILE A 41 2.86 -3.17 1.81
CA ILE A 41 4.19 -3.21 1.19
C ILE A 41 4.09 -3.59 -0.30
N ILE A 42 3.32 -4.62 -0.64
CA ILE A 42 3.14 -5.04 -2.05
C ILE A 42 2.54 -3.90 -2.86
N VAL A 43 1.49 -3.24 -2.37
CA VAL A 43 0.86 -2.10 -3.06
C VAL A 43 1.83 -0.92 -3.19
N PHE A 44 2.66 -0.66 -2.17
CA PHE A 44 3.66 0.40 -2.21
C PHE A 44 4.78 0.14 -3.24
N PHE A 45 5.23 -1.11 -3.38
CA PHE A 45 6.29 -1.48 -4.32
C PHE A 45 5.79 -1.86 -5.72
N ASN A 46 4.48 -1.91 -5.94
CA ASN A 46 3.90 -2.27 -7.23
C ASN A 46 4.01 -1.12 -8.26
N LYS A 47 5.23 -0.91 -8.77
CA LYS A 47 5.58 0.14 -9.72
C LYS A 47 5.20 -0.16 -11.17
N GLU A 48 4.89 -1.41 -11.52
CA GLU A 48 4.55 -1.81 -12.88
C GLU A 48 3.28 -1.11 -13.40
N GLU A 49 2.36 -0.78 -12.49
CA GLU A 49 1.10 -0.12 -12.83
C GLU A 49 1.28 1.39 -13.10
N ASP A 50 2.32 2.02 -12.53
CA ASP A 50 2.68 3.41 -12.79
C ASP A 50 3.37 3.58 -14.16
N GLU A 51 4.19 2.62 -14.58
CA GLU A 51 4.79 2.64 -15.93
C GLU A 51 3.73 2.57 -17.03
N ILE A 52 2.67 1.77 -16.85
CA ILE A 52 1.56 1.68 -17.81
C ILE A 52 0.80 3.01 -17.88
N GLU A 53 0.49 3.63 -16.74
CA GLU A 53 -0.16 4.96 -16.72
C GLU A 53 0.71 6.02 -17.39
N GLU A 54 2.03 6.02 -17.16
CA GLU A 54 2.94 6.97 -17.78
C GLU A 54 3.04 6.77 -19.29
N ILE A 55 3.09 5.52 -19.77
CA ILE A 55 3.10 5.19 -21.20
C ILE A 55 1.80 5.65 -21.86
N VAL A 56 0.64 5.38 -21.26
CA VAL A 56 -0.67 5.81 -21.80
C VAL A 56 -0.80 7.34 -21.79
N TYR A 57 -0.32 8.01 -20.74
CA TYR A 57 -0.32 9.46 -20.66
C TYR A 57 0.57 10.10 -21.72
N LYS A 58 1.80 9.59 -21.91
CA LYS A 58 2.74 10.06 -22.95
C LYS A 58 2.27 9.78 -24.37
N LYS A 59 1.45 8.75 -24.60
CA LYS A 59 0.88 8.42 -25.92
C LYS A 59 -0.32 9.30 -26.32
N GLY A 60 -0.65 10.35 -25.55
CA GLY A 60 -1.71 11.29 -25.89
C GLY A 60 -3.10 10.87 -25.39
N GLY A 61 -3.18 10.03 -24.36
CA GLY A 61 -4.40 9.73 -23.64
C GLY A 61 -4.97 10.98 -22.97
N LYS A 62 -5.83 11.72 -23.68
CA LYS A 62 -6.64 12.78 -23.10
C LYS A 62 -7.48 12.19 -21.97
N LYS A 63 -7.31 12.72 -20.76
CA LYS A 63 -8.21 12.46 -19.63
C LYS A 63 -9.65 12.83 -20.06
N LYS A 64 -10.56 11.87 -20.03
CA LYS A 64 -11.97 12.12 -19.73
C LYS A 64 -12.18 11.88 -18.25
#